data_AF-A0A660N1Y0-F1
#
_entry.id   AF-A0A660N1Y0-F1
#
_cell.length_a   1.000
_cell.length_b   1.000
_cell.length_c   1.000
_cell.angle_alpha   90.00
_cell.angle_beta   90.00
_cell.angle_gamma   90.00
#
_symmetry.space_group_name_H-M   'P 1'
#
loop_
_entity.id
_entity.type
_entity.pdbx_description
1 polymer ?
#
loop_
_entity_poly.entity_id
_entity_poly.type
_entity_poly.pdbx_seq_one_letter_code
_entity_poly.pdbx_strand_id
1 'polypeptide(L)' 'MDKLKQILIWGTVVLVGVASFVTLAISRGEQVSAIWMVTAAISVYAVAYRYYSLYIAKNVMQLDPNRLTPAERHNDG' A
#
# COMPACT_ATOMS: atom_id res chain seq x y z
N MET A 1 9.50 6.19 -12.48
CA MET A 1 10.20 6.45 -11.20
C MET A 1 11.51 5.69 -11.23
N ASP A 2 12.62 6.32 -10.87
CA ASP A 2 13.90 5.61 -10.80
C ASP A 2 13.80 4.46 -9.79
N LYS A 3 14.27 3.27 -10.17
CA LYS A 3 14.17 2.05 -9.34
C LYS A 3 14.74 2.27 -7.93
N LEU A 4 15.78 3.10 -7.82
CA LEU A 4 16.39 3.51 -6.56
C LEU A 4 15.43 4.29 -5.65
N LYS A 5 14.70 5.28 -6.19
CA LYS A 5 13.74 6.08 -5.43
C LYS A 5 12.61 5.21 -4.88
N GLN A 6 12.15 4.24 -5.66
CA GLN A 6 11.12 3.30 -5.23
C GLN A 6 11.62 2.42 -4.07
N ILE A 7 12.84 1.89 -4.16
CA ILE A 7 13.45 1.08 -3.08
C ILE A 7 13.57 1.92 -1.80
N LEU A 8 14.04 3.16 -1.91
CA LEU A 8 14.17 4.05 -0.75
C LEU A 8 12.81 4.33 -0.09
N ILE A 9 11.78 4.68 -0.87
CA ILE A 9 10.44 4.97 -0.34
C ILE A 9 9.87 3.74 0.40
N TRP A 10 9.89 2.56 -0.24
CA TRP A 10 9.35 1.36 0.38
C TRP A 10 10.21 0.85 1.55
N GLY A 11 11.53 1.05 1.48
CA GLY A 11 12.45 0.77 2.58
C GLY A 11 12.08 1.58 3.83
N THR A 12 11.82 2.88 3.68
CA THR A 12 11.40 3.74 4.80
C THR A 12 10.07 3.28 5.40
N VAL A 13 9.08 2.92 4.59
CA VAL A 13 7.77 2.42 5.07
C VAL A 13 7.93 1.16 5.91
N VAL A 14 8.74 0.20 5.44
CA VAL A 14 9.00 -1.04 6.20
C VAL A 14 9.76 -0.74 7.49
N LEU A 15 10.76 0.15 7.45
CA LEU A 15 11.55 0.52 8.62
C LEU A 15 10.67 1.17 9.70
N VAL A 16 9.78 2.09 9.32
CA VAL A 16 8.81 2.70 10.24
C VAL A 16 7.87 1.64 10.81
N GLY A 17 7.31 0.76 9.98
CA GLY A 17 6.44 -0.31 10.45
C GLY A 17 7.12 -1.22 11.47
N VAL A 18 8.34 -1.66 11.18
CA VAL A 18 9.14 -2.50 12.10
C VAL A 18 9.42 -1.75 13.41
N ALA A 19 9.84 -0.49 13.34
CA ALA A 19 10.08 0.31 14.53
C ALA A 19 8.81 0.42 15.40
N SER A 20 7.66 0.67 14.79
CA SER A 20 6.38 0.74 15.51
C SER A 20 5.97 -0.59 16.15
N PHE A 21 6.21 -1.72 15.50
CA PHE A 21 5.92 -3.03 16.10
C PHE A 21 6.91 -3.38 17.23
N VAL A 22 8.18 -3.02 17.08
CA VAL A 22 9.21 -3.23 18.10
C VAL A 22 8.89 -2.43 19.36
N THR A 23 8.53 -1.14 19.23
CA THR A 23 8.15 -0.32 20.38
C THR A 23 6.92 -0.87 21.09
N LEU A 24 5.88 -1.23 20.34
CA LEU A 24 4.68 -1.89 20.90
C LEU A 24 5.01 -3.17 21.66
N ALA A 25 5.93 -3.99 21.15
CA ALA A 25 6.27 -5.27 21.76
C ALA A 25 7.03 -5.11 23.09
N ILE A 26 7.89 -4.10 23.18
CA ILE A 26 8.76 -3.81 24.33
C ILE A 26 8.00 -3.05 25.43
N SER A 27 7.12 -2.11 25.08
CA SER A 27 6.43 -1.19 26.02
C SER A 27 5.33 -1.85 26.87
N ARG A 28 5.61 -3.01 27.47
CA ARG A 28 4.66 -3.84 28.20
C ARG A 28 4.44 -3.29 29.62
N GLY A 29 3.24 -2.76 29.89
CA GLY A 29 2.86 -2.23 31.20
C GLY A 29 2.83 -0.70 31.30
N GLU A 30 3.27 0.01 30.26
CA GLU A 30 3.13 1.47 30.15
C GLU A 30 2.02 1.85 29.16
N GLN A 31 1.48 3.06 29.28
CA GLN A 31 0.56 3.59 28.28
C GLN A 31 1.33 3.86 26.98
N VAL A 32 1.18 2.96 26.00
CA VAL A 32 1.78 3.13 24.68
C VAL A 32 1.10 4.29 23.96
N SER A 33 1.89 5.25 23.49
CA SER A 33 1.39 6.37 22.70
C SER A 33 0.65 5.88 21.45
N ALA A 34 -0.54 6.45 21.20
CA ALA A 34 -1.40 6.09 20.07
C ALA A 34 -0.70 6.23 18.71
N ILE A 35 0.33 7.08 18.62
CA ILE A 35 1.08 7.29 17.39
C ILE A 35 1.75 6.00 16.88
N TRP A 36 2.19 5.13 17.78
CA TRP A 36 2.83 3.86 17.40
C TRP A 36 1.83 2.88 16.80
N MET A 37 0.60 2.86 17.31
CA MET A 37 -0.49 2.06 16.72
C MET A 37 -0.89 2.59 15.33
N VAL A 38 -1.03 3.91 15.20
CA VAL A 38 -1.41 4.54 13.92
C VAL A 38 -0.34 4.32 12.85
N THR A 39 0.93 4.52 13.20
CA THR A 39 2.06 4.31 12.27
C THR A 39 2.20 2.85 11.86
N ALA A 40 2.01 1.89 12.79
CA ALA A 40 1.97 0.47 12.45
C ALA A 40 0.81 0.15 11.48
N ALA A 41 -0.40 0.65 11.76
CA ALA A 41 -1.57 0.44 10.92
C ALA A 41 -1.38 1.02 9.50
N ILE A 42 -0.84 2.23 9.38
CA ILE A 42 -0.54 2.86 8.09
C ILE A 42 0.49 2.04 7.31
N SER A 43 1.53 1.56 7.99
CA SER A 43 2.58 0.76 7.35
C SER A 43 2.03 -0.55 6.79
N VAL A 44 1.20 -1.26 7.56
CA VAL A 44 0.52 -2.48 7.12
C VAL A 44 -0.45 -2.18 5.97
N TYR A 45 -1.25 -1.11 6.09
CA TYR A 45 -2.18 -0.69 5.04
C TYR A 45 -1.47 -0.36 3.73
N ALA A 46 -0.33 0.34 3.77
CA ALA A 46 0.43 0.67 2.58
C ALA A 46 0.94 -0.59 1.85
N VAL A 47 1.46 -1.55 2.59
CA VAL A 47 1.92 -2.85 2.03
C VAL A 47 0.74 -3.63 1.46
N ALA A 48 -0.35 -3.74 2.21
CA ALA A 48 -1.57 -4.41 1.77
C ALA A 48 -2.13 -3.75 0.50
N TYR A 49 -2.26 -2.42 0.49
CA TYR A 49 -2.70 -1.65 -0.66
C TYR A 49 -1.85 -1.96 -1.88
N ARG A 50 -0.52 -2.00 -1.77
CA ARG A 50 0.36 -2.30 -2.92
C ARG A 50 0.07 -3.66 -3.57
N TYR A 51 -0.02 -4.73 -2.78
CA TYR A 51 -0.11 -6.09 -3.32
C TYR A 51 -1.55 -6.55 -3.54
N TYR A 52 -2.43 -6.22 -2.61
CA TYR A 52 -3.83 -6.63 -2.66
C TYR A 52 -4.63 -5.84 -3.69
N SER A 53 -4.34 -4.53 -3.87
CA SER A 53 -4.98 -3.78 -4.97
C SER A 53 -4.62 -4.34 -6.33
N LEU A 54 -3.38 -4.79 -6.51
CA LEU A 54 -2.93 -5.41 -7.76
C LEU A 54 -3.63 -6.75 -7.98
N TYR A 55 -3.82 -7.54 -6.92
CA TYR A 55 -4.60 -8.77 -6.99
C TYR A 55 -6.04 -8.50 -7.42
N ILE A 56 -6.71 -7.52 -6.80
CA ILE A 56 -8.07 -7.13 -7.14
C ILE A 56 -8.14 -6.67 -8.60
N ALA A 57 -7.24 -5.76 -9.01
CA ALA A 57 -7.19 -5.23 -10.36
C ALA A 57 -7.05 -6.34 -11.42
N LYS A 58 -6.22 -7.35 -11.16
CA LYS A 58 -5.93 -8.42 -12.11
C LYS A 58 -6.94 -9.56 -12.09
N ASN A 59 -7.34 -10.03 -10.92
CA ASN A 59 -8.11 -11.27 -10.78
C ASN A 59 -9.60 -11.01 -10.59
N VAL A 60 -9.96 -9.96 -9.87
CA VAL A 60 -11.36 -9.66 -9.54
C VAL A 60 -11.97 -8.74 -10.59
N MET A 61 -11.36 -7.57 -10.80
CA MET A 61 -11.87 -6.57 -11.75
C MET A 61 -11.40 -6.83 -13.19
N GLN A 62 -10.31 -7.58 -13.36
CA GLN A 62 -9.70 -7.87 -14.68
C GLN A 62 -9.55 -6.60 -15.52
N LEU A 63 -8.96 -5.55 -14.93
CA LEU A 63 -8.76 -4.27 -15.58
C LEU A 63 -7.85 -4.46 -16.80
N ASP A 64 -8.42 -4.28 -17.99
CA ASP A 64 -7.71 -4.33 -19.26
C ASP A 64 -7.53 -2.90 -19.80
N PRO A 65 -6.30 -2.35 -19.80
CA PRO A 65 -6.03 -1.02 -20.33
C PRO A 65 -6.19 -0.94 -21.85
N ASN A 66 -6.23 -2.07 -22.57
CA ASN A 66 -6.43 -2.10 -24.02
C ASN A 66 -7.91 -2.14 -24.42
N ARG A 67 -8.82 -2.24 -23.43
CA ARG A 67 -10.26 -2.28 -23.69
C ARG A 67 -10.78 -0.87 -24.00
N LEU A 68 -10.87 -0.56 -25.29
CA LEU A 68 -11.47 0.67 -25.79
C LEU A 68 -12.89 0.88 -25.23
N THR A 69 -13.18 2.11 -24.82
CA THR A 69 -14.52 2.50 -24.36
C THR A 69 -15.50 2.48 -25.55
N PRO A 70 -16.81 2.29 -25.30
CA PRO A 70 -17.79 2.25 -26.39
C PRO A 70 -17.81 3.50 -27.28
N ALA A 71 -17.49 4.66 -26.70
CA ALA A 71 -17.40 5.94 -27.42
C ALA A 71 -16.28 5.94 -28.48
N GLU A 72 -15.12 5.39 -28.15
CA GLU A 72 -14.01 5.22 -29.11
C GLU A 72 -14.27 4.09 -30.11
N ARG A 73 -14.93 3.00 -29.69
CA ARG A 73 -15.17 1.85 -30.57
C ARG A 73 -16.11 2.16 -31.73
N HIS A 74 -17.23 2.82 -31.45
CA HIS A 74 -18.27 2.99 -32.47
C HIS A 74 -18.06 4.29 -33.24
N ASN A 75 -17.47 5.33 -32.63
CA ASN A 75 -17.25 6.63 -33.27
C ASN A 75 -18.51 7.13 -34.02
N ASP A 76 -19.68 6.79 -33.47
CA ASP A 76 -20.98 7.20 -33.95
C ASP A 76 -21.20 8.61 -33.41
N GLY A 77 -20.72 9.61 -34.15
CA GLY A 77 -20.91 11.04 -33.82
C GLY A 77 -22.38 11.44 -33.69
#